data_AF-A0A7K0XTU5-F1
#
_entry.id   AF-A0A7K0XTU5-F1
#
_cell.length_a   1.000
_cell.length_b   1.000
_cell.length_c   1.000
_cell.angle_alpha   90.00
_cell.angle_beta   90.00
_cell.angle_gamma   90.00
#
_symmetry.space_group_name_H-M   'P 1'
#
loop_
_entity.id
_entity.type
_entity.pdbx_description
1 polymer ?
#
loop_
_entity_poly.entity_id
_entity_poly.type
_entity_poly.pdbx_seq_one_letter_code
_entity_poly.pdbx_strand_id
1 'polypeptide(L)' 'MAGAVLIIIALVLAPVVICMSFAGLAALLGQMLWSDGEKRHEGSELLDVGV' A
#
# COMPACT_ATOMS: atom_id res chain seq x y z
N MET A 1 27.85 -12.27 21.78
CA MET A 1 26.39 -12.40 22.01
C MET A 1 25.54 -11.39 21.23
N ALA A 2 25.97 -10.13 21.06
CA ALA A 2 25.18 -9.11 20.35
C ALA A 2 24.69 -9.51 18.95
N GLY A 3 25.52 -10.20 18.15
CA GLY A 3 25.13 -10.66 16.81
C GLY A 3 23.94 -11.62 16.80
N ALA A 4 23.88 -12.56 17.75
CA ALA A 4 22.76 -13.50 17.86
C ALA A 4 21.45 -12.78 18.24
N VAL A 5 21.53 -11.77 19.11
CA VAL A 5 20.36 -10.96 19.49
C VAL A 5 19.82 -10.18 18.28
N LEU A 6 20.70 -9.58 17.48
CA LEU A 6 20.29 -8.86 16.27
C LEU A 6 19.61 -9.77 15.24
N ILE A 7 20.10 -11.01 15.09
CA ILE A 7 19.49 -12.00 14.18
C ILE A 7 18.09 -12.37 14.63
N ILE A 8 17.87 -12.59 15.94
CA ILE A 8 16.55 -12.91 16.48
C ILE A 8 15.58 -11.75 16.25
N ILE A 9 16.01 -10.52 16.53
CA ILE A 9 15.20 -9.32 16.30
C ILE A 9 14.82 -9.20 14.82
N ALA A 10 15.80 -9.37 13.92
CA ALA A 10 15.55 -9.32 12.49
C ALA A 10 14.56 -10.39 12.03
N LEU A 11 14.69 -11.62 12.53
CA LEU A 11 13.80 -12.73 12.15
C LEU A 11 12.35 -12.50 12.57
N VAL A 12 12.15 -11.92 13.77
CA VAL A 12 10.81 -11.62 14.29
C VAL A 12 10.19 -10.42 13.58
N LEU A 13 10.98 -9.38 13.29
CA LEU A 13 10.48 -8.15 12.67
C LEU A 13 10.32 -8.25 11.15
N ALA A 14 11.15 -9.05 10.47
CA ALA A 14 11.15 -9.19 9.02
C ALA A 14 9.74 -9.45 8.42
N PRO A 15 8.93 -10.43 8.88
CA PRO A 15 7.63 -10.68 8.26
C PRO A 15 6.68 -9.48 8.39
N VAL A 16 6.70 -8.78 9.53
CA VAL A 16 5.84 -7.61 9.76
C VAL A 16 6.27 -6.45 8.86
N VAL A 17 7.56 -6.15 8.82
CA VAL A 17 8.11 -5.06 8.00
C VAL A 17 7.87 -5.33 6.52
N ILE A 18 8.10 -6.55 6.05
CA ILE A 18 7.86 -6.95 4.66
C ILE A 18 6.38 -6.79 4.32
N CYS A 19 5.46 -7.36 5.10
CA CYS A 19 4.02 -7.24 4.83
C CYS A 19 3.53 -5.78 4.85
N MET A 20 3.97 -4.97 5.81
CA MET A 20 3.56 -3.57 5.92
C MET A 20 4.15 -2.70 4.80
N SER A 21 5.33 -3.03 4.28
CA SER A 21 5.96 -2.26 3.19
C SER A 21 5.13 -2.24 1.90
N PHE A 22 4.39 -3.33 1.61
CA PHE A 22 3.51 -3.40 0.46
C PHE A 22 2.22 -2.59 0.63
N ALA A 23 1.77 -2.37 1.88
CA ALA A 23 0.56 -1.58 2.14
C ALA A 23 0.73 -0.12 1.68
N GLY A 24 1.91 0.49 1.91
CA GLY A 24 2.20 1.83 1.43
C GLY A 24 2.21 1.92 -0.10
N LEU A 25 2.85 0.96 -0.77
CA LEU A 25 2.89 0.89 -2.23
C LEU A 25 1.48 0.68 -2.82
N ALA A 26 0.67 -0.19 -2.23
CA ALA A 26 -0.70 -0.42 -2.65
C ALA A 26 -1.58 0.82 -2.48
N ALA A 27 -1.41 1.57 -1.38
CA ALA A 27 -2.14 2.82 -1.17
C ALA A 27 -1.74 3.89 -2.19
N LEU A 28 -0.44 4.04 -2.48
CA LEU A 28 0.05 4.97 -3.49
C LEU A 28 -0.46 4.63 -4.89
N LEU A 29 -0.37 3.35 -5.28
CA LEU A 29 -0.89 2.89 -6.56
C LEU A 29 -2.40 3.08 -6.63
N GLY A 30 -3.15 2.68 -5.61
CA GLY A 30 -4.60 2.85 -5.54
C GLY A 30 -5.02 4.32 -5.70
N GLN A 31 -4.33 5.25 -5.06
CA GLN A 31 -4.56 6.70 -5.22
C GLN A 31 -4.25 7.19 -6.64
N MET A 32 -3.13 6.74 -7.24
CA MET A 32 -2.80 7.10 -8.61
C MET A 32 -3.85 6.59 -9.61
N LEU A 33 -4.28 5.33 -9.47
CA LEU A 33 -5.32 4.74 -10.32
C LEU A 33 -6.68 5.44 -10.10
N TRP A 34 -7.02 5.77 -8.86
CA TRP A 34 -8.25 6.50 -8.55
C TRP A 34 -8.28 7.87 -9.21
N SER A 35 -7.22 8.67 -9.04
CA SER A 35 -7.13 10.01 -9.64
C SER A 35 -7.16 9.98 -11.18
N ASP A 36 -6.53 8.98 -11.80
CA ASP A 36 -6.60 8.78 -13.25
C ASP A 36 -8.03 8.36 -13.68
N GLY A 37 -8.68 7.50 -12.90
CA GLY A 37 -10.08 7.12 -13.09
C GLY A 37 -11.03 8.31 -13.04
N GLU A 38 -10.90 9.17 -12.03
CA GLU A 38 -11.71 10.38 -11.86
C GLU A 38 -11.59 11.31 -13.07
N LYS A 39 -10.35 11.62 -13.48
CA LYS A 39 -10.08 12.52 -14.63
C LYS A 39 -10.65 11.98 -15.94
N ARG A 40 -10.58 10.67 -16.17
CA ARG A 40 -11.10 10.04 -17.39
C ARG A 40 -12.62 10.01 -17.43
N HIS A 41 -13.27 10.08 -16.29
CA HIS A 41 -14.72 10.02 -16.17
C HIS A 41 -15.33 11.38 -15.81
N GLU A 42 -14.59 12.49 -15.87
CA GLU A 42 -15.12 13.84 -15.63
C GLU A 42 -16.34 14.11 -16.53
N GLY A 43 -17.51 14.28 -15.91
CA GLY A 43 -18.80 14.48 -16.60
C GLY A 43 -19.53 13.19 -17.02
N SER A 44 -19.02 12.02 -16.60
CA SER A 44 -19.68 10.73 -16.82
C SER A 44 -20.75 10.47 -15.75
N GLU A 45 -21.91 10.01 -16.21
CA GLU A 45 -23.03 9.53 -15.38
C GLU A 45 -22.60 8.39 -14.43
N LEU A 46 -21.48 7.73 -14.71
CA LEU A 46 -20.91 6.63 -13.93
C LEU A 46 -20.25 7.07 -12.61
N LEU A 47 -19.84 8.34 -12.49
CA LEU A 47 -19.29 8.87 -11.22
C LEU A 47 -20.36 9.02 -10.14
N ASP A 48 -21.61 9.34 -10.51
CA ASP A 48 -22.72 9.58 -9.56
C ASP A 48 -23.29 8.28 -8.95
N VAL A 49 -23.00 7.12 -9.54
CA VAL A 49 -23.51 5.81 -9.09
C VAL A 49 -22.57 5.12 -8.10
N GLY A 50 -21.36 5.67 -7.89
CA GLY A 50 -20.31 5.08 -7.05
C GLY A 50 -20.38 5.49 -5.58
N VAL A 51 -21.33 4.94 -4.83
CA VAL A 51 -21.28 4.76 -3.37
C VAL A 51 -21.36 3.28 -3.05
#